data_AF-A0A9D6FCJ6-F1
#
_entry.id   AF-A0A9D6FCJ6-F1
#
_cell.length_a   1.000
_cell.length_b   1.000
_cell.length_c   1.000
_cell.angle_alpha   90.00
_cell.angle_beta   90.00
_cell.angle_gamma   90.00
#
_symmetry.space_group_name_H-M   'P 1'
#
loop_
_entity.id
_entity.type
_entity.pdbx_description
1 polymer ?
#
loop_
_entity_poly.entity_id
_entity_poly.type
_entity_poly.pdbx_seq_one_letter_code
_entity_poly.pdbx_strand_id
1 'polypeptide(L)' 'MSQLNVYVPESLEKKIRKEAKLNRKSVSAYVADLMKDRMDRGHWRPDFFTKIVGGWKGDFPEIERQAPEERKEL' A
#
# COMPACT_ATOMS: atom_id res chain seq x y z
N MET A 1 -21.66 -2.66 -8.27
CA MET A 1 -21.26 -2.35 -6.88
C MET A 1 -21.77 -3.48 -6.01
N SER A 2 -20.91 -4.09 -5.19
CA SER A 2 -21.32 -5.08 -4.19
C SER A 2 -21.76 -4.37 -2.91
N GLN A 3 -22.71 -4.96 -2.18
CA GLN A 3 -23.18 -4.45 -0.89
C GLN A 3 -22.62 -5.31 0.25
N LEU A 4 -22.09 -4.65 1.28
CA LEU A 4 -21.59 -5.27 2.50
C LEU A 4 -22.36 -4.69 3.70
N ASN A 5 -22.80 -5.56 4.61
CA ASN A 5 -23.36 -5.17 5.89
C ASN A 5 -22.34 -5.46 6.99
N VAL A 6 -21.98 -4.46 7.78
CA VAL A 6 -20.98 -4.58 8.85
C VAL A 6 -21.62 -4.22 10.18
N TYR A 7 -21.60 -5.16 11.12
CA TYR A 7 -22.06 -4.93 12.48
C TYR A 7 -20.89 -4.52 13.36
N VAL A 8 -21.02 -3.40 14.05
CA VAL A 8 -20.01 -2.86 14.96
C VAL A 8 -20.66 -2.41 16.26
N PRO A 9 -19.91 -2.38 17.39
CA PRO A 9 -20.41 -1.76 18.61
C PRO A 9 -20.81 -0.30 18.40
N GLU A 10 -21.86 0.15 19.08
CA GLU A 10 -22.39 1.52 18.96
C GLU A 10 -21.33 2.59 19.23
N SER A 11 -20.43 2.32 20.19
CA SER A 11 -19.32 3.22 20.52
C SER A 11 -18.34 3.42 19.35
N LEU A 12 -18.15 2.39 18.53
CA LEU A 12 -17.31 2.45 17.33
C LEU A 12 -18.08 3.13 16.19
N GLU A 13 -19.36 2.84 16.03
CA GLU A 13 -20.23 3.48 15.03
C GLU A 13 -20.22 5.01 15.17
N LYS A 14 -20.37 5.51 16.40
CA LYS A 14 -20.34 6.95 16.70
C LYS A 14 -19.00 7.58 16.32
N LYS A 15 -17.88 6.88 16.56
CA LYS A 15 -16.54 7.34 16.17
C LYS A 15 -16.41 7.41 14.65
N ILE A 16 -16.83 6.35 13.94
CA ILE A 16 -16.79 6.31 12.47
C ILE A 16 -17.61 7.45 11.87
N ARG A 17 -18.84 7.69 12.36
CA ARG A 17 -19.66 8.82 11.87
C ARG A 17 -19.02 10.17 12.10
N LYS A 18 -18.42 10.37 13.27
CA LYS A 18 -17.73 11.63 13.60
C LYS A 18 -16.57 11.87 12.65
N GLU A 19 -15.73 10.87 12.43
CA GLU A 19 -14.59 10.95 11.51
C GLU A 19 -15.02 11.14 10.06
N ALA A 20 -16.05 10.43 9.60
CA ALA A 20 -16.61 10.61 8.26
C ALA A 20 -17.09 12.06 8.04
N LYS A 21 -17.77 12.65 9.04
CA LYS A 21 -18.21 14.05 8.99
C LYS A 21 -17.03 15.02 8.94
N LEU A 22 -15.98 14.81 9.75
CA LEU A 22 -14.77 15.63 9.73
C LEU A 22 -14.08 15.60 8.36
N ASN A 23 -14.09 14.44 7.70
CA ASN A 23 -13.55 14.24 6.35
C ASN A 23 -14.50 14.64 5.22
N ARG A 24 -15.70 15.19 5.53
CA ARG A 24 -16.74 15.56 4.56
C ARG A 24 -17.14 14.41 3.62
N LYS A 25 -17.15 13.18 4.13
CA LYS A 25 -17.51 11.96 3.40
C LYS A 25 -18.77 11.30 4.00
N SER A 26 -19.48 10.52 3.20
CA SER A 26 -20.48 9.59 3.74
C SER A 26 -19.80 8.50 4.57
N VAL A 27 -20.54 7.86 5.46
CA VAL A 27 -20.02 6.75 6.29
C VAL A 27 -19.50 5.61 5.41
N SER A 28 -20.25 5.24 4.37
CA SER A 28 -19.85 4.18 3.45
C SER A 28 -18.58 4.51 2.67
N ALA A 29 -18.45 5.75 2.17
CA ALA A 29 -17.25 6.20 1.48
C ALA A 29 -16.03 6.21 2.41
N TYR A 30 -16.19 6.74 3.63
CA TYR A 30 -15.12 6.77 4.62
C TYR A 30 -14.64 5.36 5.01
N VAL A 31 -15.56 4.43 5.26
CA VAL A 31 -15.22 3.03 5.59
C VAL A 31 -14.56 2.32 4.41
N ALA A 32 -15.05 2.55 3.18
CA ALA A 32 -14.45 1.99 1.98
C ALA A 32 -13.00 2.47 1.79
N ASP A 33 -12.72 3.75 2.02
CA ASP A 33 -11.37 4.29 1.97
C ASP A 33 -10.46 3.68 3.04
N LEU A 34 -10.96 3.52 4.28
CA LEU A 34 -10.20 2.84 5.33
C LEU A 34 -9.88 1.39 4.99
N MET A 35 -10.84 0.67 4.39
CA MET A 35 -10.63 -0.70 3.93
C MET A 35 -9.59 -0.73 2.80
N LYS A 36 -9.72 0.15 1.82
CA LYS A 36 -8.77 0.27 0.71
C LYS A 36 -7.36 0.55 1.23
N ASP A 37 -7.20 1.59 2.04
CA ASP A 37 -5.91 1.96 2.63
C ASP A 37 -5.32 0.80 3.43
N ARG A 38 -6.13 0.03 4.16
CA ARG A 38 -5.67 -1.13 4.93
C ARG A 38 -5.24 -2.30 4.04
N MET A 39 -5.96 -2.56 2.95
CA MET A 39 -5.64 -3.64 2.01
C MET A 39 -4.45 -3.29 1.11
N ASP A 40 -4.27 -2.00 0.81
CA ASP A 40 -3.14 -1.49 0.04
C ASP A 40 -1.86 -1.38 0.91
N ARG A 41 -1.94 -1.53 2.26
CA ARG A 41 -0.74 -1.59 3.12
C ARG A 41 0.10 -2.81 2.75
N GLY A 42 1.30 -2.54 2.24
CA GLY A 42 2.25 -3.56 1.78
C GLY A 42 2.40 -3.60 0.26
N HIS A 43 1.48 -2.99 -0.48
CA HIS A 43 1.61 -2.77 -1.91
C HIS A 43 2.12 -1.35 -2.15
N TRP A 44 3.32 -1.25 -2.72
CA TRP A 44 3.73 0.02 -3.33
C TRP A 44 2.72 0.36 -4.41
N ARG A 45 2.27 1.63 -4.47
CA ARG A 45 1.49 2.08 -5.62
C ARG A 45 2.25 1.68 -6.90
N PRO A 46 1.57 1.24 -7.98
CA PRO A 46 2.24 0.82 -9.21
C PRO A 46 3.21 1.89 -9.77
N ASP A 47 2.92 3.16 -9.50
CA ASP A 47 3.70 4.32 -9.93
C ASP A 47 4.67 4.87 -8.86
N PHE A 48 4.80 4.21 -7.71
CA PHE A 48 5.64 4.68 -6.62
C PHE A 48 7.11 4.80 -7.05
N PHE A 49 7.68 3.73 -7.62
CA PHE A 49 9.08 3.68 -8.04
C PHE A 49 9.38 4.58 -9.24
N THR A 50 8.38 4.88 -10.07
CA THR A 50 8.59 5.69 -11.28
C THR A 50 8.38 7.18 -11.02
N LYS A 51 7.38 7.56 -10.20
CA LYS A 51 7.00 8.96 -10.01
C LYS A 51 7.50 9.60 -8.72
N ILE A 52 7.72 8.82 -7.65
CA ILE A 52 8.01 9.39 -6.33
C ILE A 52 9.51 9.35 -6.04
N VAL A 53 10.13 8.18 -6.18
CA VAL A 53 11.57 8.01 -5.91
C VAL A 53 12.45 8.36 -7.11
N GLY A 54 11.84 8.59 -8.28
CA GLY A 54 12.56 8.74 -9.53
C GLY A 54 13.13 7.40 -9.97
N GLY A 55 12.43 6.72 -10.88
CA GLY A 55 12.92 5.45 -11.41
C GLY A 55 14.30 5.64 -12.03
N TRP A 56 15.18 4.64 -11.87
CA TRP A 56 16.48 4.64 -12.54
C TRP A 56 16.27 4.85 -14.04
N LYS A 57 16.86 5.91 -14.58
CA LYS A 57 16.80 6.21 -16.01
C LYS A 57 18.07 5.71 -16.67
N GLY A 58 17.94 4.71 -17.53
CA GLY A 58 19.04 4.09 -18.27
C GLY A 58 19.10 2.58 -18.04
N ASP A 59 19.88 1.90 -18.87
CA ASP A 59 20.14 0.47 -18.70
C ASP A 59 21.05 0.23 -17.49
N PHE A 60 20.90 -0.94 -16.86
CA PHE A 60 21.80 -1.34 -15.79
C PHE A 60 23.20 -1.54 -16.37
N PRO A 61 24.26 -0.94 -15.78
CA PRO A 61 25.61 -1.15 -16.29
C PRO A 61 25.95 -2.64 -16.16
N GLU A 62 26.56 -3.19 -17.20
CA GLU A 62 27.09 -4.54 -17.15
C GLU A 62 28.25 -4.55 -16.16
N ILE A 63 28.06 -5.23 -15.04
CA ILE A 63 29.09 -5.36 -14.01
C ILE A 63 29.91 -6.58 -14.40
N GLU A 64 31.21 -6.40 -14.60
CA GLU A 64 32.14 -7.52 -14.71
C GLU A 64 32.16 -8.27 -13.37
N ARG A 65 31.38 -9.36 -13.29
CA ARG A 65 31.39 -10.24 -12.12
C ARG A 65 32.66 -11.08 -12.19
N GLN A 66 33.58 -10.86 -11.26
CA GLN A 66 34.68 -11.79 -11.06
C GLN A 66 34.11 -13.18 -10.80
N ALA A 67 34.66 -14.19 -11.48
CA ALA A 67 34.30 -15.56 -11.21
C ALA A 67 34.55 -15.84 -9.72
N PRO A 68 33.62 -16.48 -9.00
CA PRO A 68 33.86 -16.83 -7.60
C PRO A 68 35.14 -17.65 -7.53
N GLU A 69 36.06 -17.27 -6.63
CA GLU A 69 37.27 -18.05 -6.39
C GLU A 69 36.86 -19.49 -6.06
N GLU A 70 37.42 -20.45 -6.80
CA GLU A 70 37.17 -21.87 -6.56
C GLU A 70 37.41 -22.15 -5.08
N ARG A 71 36.34 -22.60 -4.41
CA ARG A 71 36.39 -22.98 -3.01
C ARG A 71 37.38 -24.13 -2.91
N LYS A 72 38.62 -23.86 -2.51
CA LYS A 72 39.61 -24.90 -2.21
C LYS A 72 38.98 -25.80 -1.16
N GLU A 73 38.70 -27.03 -1.54
CA GLU A 73 38.21 -28.07 -0.63
C GLU A 73 39.22 -28.20 0.52
N LEU A 74 38.71 -28.09 1.75
CA LEU A 74 39.45 -28.25 3.00
C LEU A 74 39.65 -29.73 3.32
#